data_AF-Q4FKU2-F1
#
_entry.id   AF-Q4FKU2-F1
#
_cell.length_a   1.000
_cell.length_b   1.000
_cell.length_c   1.000
_cell.angle_alpha   90.00
_cell.angle_beta   90.00
_cell.angle_gamma   90.00
#
_symmetry.space_group_name_H-M   'P 1'
#
loop_
_entity.id
_entity.type
_entity.pdbx_description
1 polymer ?
#
loop_
_entity_poly.entity_id
_entity_poly.type
_entity_poly.pdbx_seq_one_letter_code
_entity_poly.pdbx_strand_id
1 'polypeptide(L)'
;MNRVFCVELLLFVTLTGQSNYATDQNQVEIAQFCTIYKLLTAPLPEQKIQETSASSSEQTPHEIMSQILNRALKLNLTVAEEPVDVVLKDTEKYKTKKDVDNDADKKGYFKLENDGDRNKLQQLYTEVLGASGAKQDFSQTYKTPLSAVHKAALRTPIAHLYKKLLEIHTKFSKDEQQLISDEKEARLKLIEAAGGEQLKTAAADTVTAITPVPDITTETLPWDPSGDRDANCAAAGDTKNKAGMALATDMLCICFAKKKLRSHVLPNLSPYHHRPRLSQASL
;
A
#
# COMPACT_ATOMS: atom_id res chain seq x y z
N MET A 1 -7.55 -3.83 11.04
CA MET A 1 -8.78 -4.50 11.51
C MET A 1 -9.67 -3.44 12.15
N ASN A 2 -10.41 -2.66 11.35
CA ASN A 2 -11.22 -1.54 11.88
C ASN A 2 -12.63 -2.02 12.20
N ARG A 3 -12.73 -2.83 13.25
CA ARG A 3 -14.01 -3.05 13.97
C ARG A 3 -14.52 -1.72 14.55
N VAL A 4 -13.61 -0.79 14.79
CA VAL A 4 -13.87 0.54 15.35
C VAL A 4 -14.82 1.32 14.47
N PHE A 5 -14.64 1.41 13.14
CA PHE A 5 -15.54 2.24 12.32
C PHE A 5 -16.99 1.73 12.24
N CYS A 6 -17.21 0.42 12.08
CA CYS A 6 -18.57 -0.14 12.14
C CYS A 6 -19.19 0.02 13.53
N VAL A 7 -18.39 -0.16 14.59
CA VAL A 7 -18.83 -0.03 15.99
C VAL A 7 -18.99 1.43 16.41
N GLU A 8 -18.24 2.38 15.83
CA GLU A 8 -18.32 3.82 16.04
C GLU A 8 -19.45 4.44 15.25
N LEU A 9 -19.71 3.98 14.02
CA LEU A 9 -20.93 4.31 13.29
C LEU A 9 -22.16 3.77 14.07
N LEU A 10 -22.08 2.54 14.59
CA LEU A 10 -23.09 1.97 15.50
C LEU A 10 -23.15 2.68 16.88
N LEU A 11 -22.05 3.21 17.40
CA LEU A 11 -21.99 3.95 18.68
C LEU A 11 -22.53 5.37 18.51
N PHE A 12 -22.26 6.04 17.40
CA PHE A 12 -22.94 7.29 17.02
C PHE A 12 -24.43 7.08 16.85
N VAL A 13 -24.84 5.95 16.25
CA VAL A 13 -26.25 5.53 16.12
C VAL A 13 -26.89 5.24 17.48
N THR A 14 -26.18 4.60 18.43
CA THR A 14 -26.74 4.24 19.75
C THR A 14 -26.70 5.38 20.77
N LEU A 15 -25.75 6.32 20.69
CA LEU A 15 -25.63 7.44 21.62
C LEU A 15 -26.54 8.64 21.28
N THR A 16 -27.10 8.73 20.06
CA THR A 16 -27.93 9.89 19.67
C THR A 16 -29.37 9.58 19.22
N GLY A 17 -29.75 8.30 19.05
CA GLY A 17 -31.07 7.92 18.56
C GLY A 17 -31.67 6.71 19.28
N GLN A 18 -32.78 6.94 19.98
CA GLN A 18 -33.69 5.85 20.31
C GLN A 18 -34.11 5.13 19.02
N SER A 19 -33.66 3.89 18.89
CA SER A 19 -33.97 2.96 17.81
C SER A 19 -35.47 2.69 17.77
N ASN A 20 -36.19 3.37 16.89
CA ASN A 20 -37.56 3.02 16.53
C ASN A 20 -37.71 3.14 15.01
N TYR A 21 -38.07 2.01 14.37
CA TYR A 21 -38.45 1.83 12.96
C TYR A 21 -37.36 1.66 11.88
N ALA A 22 -36.32 0.88 12.16
CA ALA A 22 -35.60 0.15 11.10
C ALA A 22 -35.81 -1.36 11.31
N THR A 23 -37.05 -1.83 11.22
CA THR A 23 -37.40 -3.25 11.32
C THR A 23 -37.33 -3.91 9.94
N ASP A 24 -36.37 -4.83 9.79
CA ASP A 24 -36.18 -5.88 8.78
C ASP A 24 -36.13 -5.55 7.28
N GLN A 25 -36.69 -4.44 6.78
CA GLN A 25 -36.84 -4.22 5.33
C GLN A 25 -35.52 -3.99 4.56
N ASN A 26 -34.48 -3.47 5.22
CA ASN A 26 -33.21 -3.10 4.57
C ASN A 26 -32.01 -3.93 5.06
N GLN A 27 -32.23 -5.01 5.82
CA GLN A 27 -31.14 -5.74 6.46
C GLN A 27 -30.19 -6.38 5.44
N VAL A 28 -30.72 -6.87 4.32
CA VAL A 28 -29.94 -7.49 3.26
C VAL A 28 -29.04 -6.46 2.56
N GLU A 29 -29.61 -5.30 2.24
CA GLU A 29 -28.95 -4.17 1.59
C GLU A 29 -27.84 -3.60 2.48
N ILE A 30 -28.10 -3.47 3.79
CA ILE A 30 -27.09 -3.02 4.76
C ILE A 30 -25.93 -4.01 4.83
N ALA A 31 -26.21 -5.32 4.88
CA ALA A 31 -25.16 -6.34 4.88
C ALA A 31 -24.33 -6.33 3.58
N GLN A 32 -24.98 -6.13 2.44
CA GLN A 32 -24.31 -5.99 1.13
C GLN A 32 -23.42 -4.75 1.09
N PHE A 33 -23.93 -3.58 1.50
CA PHE A 33 -23.14 -2.36 1.58
C PHE A 33 -21.95 -2.46 2.53
N CYS A 34 -22.11 -3.12 3.69
CA CYS A 34 -20.99 -3.39 4.58
C CYS A 34 -19.93 -4.29 3.92
N THR A 35 -20.35 -5.24 3.09
CA THR A 35 -19.44 -6.12 2.35
C THR A 35 -18.69 -5.35 1.26
N ILE A 36 -19.39 -4.53 0.48
CA ILE A 36 -18.79 -3.67 -0.54
C ILE A 36 -17.84 -2.66 0.11
N TYR A 37 -18.24 -2.00 1.19
CA TYR A 37 -17.39 -1.05 1.91
C TYR A 37 -16.09 -1.70 2.39
N LYS A 38 -16.17 -2.91 2.94
CA LYS A 38 -14.97 -3.68 3.31
C LYS A 38 -14.11 -4.00 2.09
N LEU A 39 -14.69 -4.35 0.96
CA LEU A 39 -13.94 -4.64 -0.26
C LEU A 39 -13.22 -3.38 -0.78
N LEU A 40 -13.90 -2.24 -0.81
CA LEU A 40 -13.33 -0.97 -1.27
C LEU A 40 -12.19 -0.47 -0.36
N THR A 41 -12.29 -0.74 0.95
CA THR A 41 -11.34 -0.24 1.95
C THR A 41 -10.26 -1.25 2.36
N ALA A 42 -10.43 -2.53 2.03
CA ALA A 42 -9.45 -3.57 2.37
C ALA A 42 -8.11 -3.31 1.67
N PRO A 43 -6.96 -3.45 2.36
CA PRO A 43 -5.66 -3.50 1.71
C PRO A 43 -5.60 -4.58 0.64
N LEU A 44 -4.87 -4.33 -0.44
CA LEU A 44 -4.51 -5.36 -1.40
C LEU A 44 -3.47 -6.30 -0.77
N PRO A 45 -3.56 -7.61 -1.02
CA PRO A 45 -2.53 -8.53 -0.54
C PRO A 45 -1.20 -8.24 -1.25
N GLU A 46 -0.12 -8.26 -0.49
CA GLU A 46 1.23 -8.16 -1.04
C GLU A 46 1.55 -9.39 -1.90
N GLN A 47 2.07 -9.17 -3.10
CA GLN A 47 2.50 -10.27 -3.97
C GLN A 47 3.89 -10.74 -3.55
N LYS A 48 3.96 -11.93 -2.98
CA LYS A 48 5.21 -12.56 -2.58
C LYS A 48 5.43 -13.86 -3.33
N ILE A 49 6.68 -14.14 -3.64
CA ILE A 49 7.12 -15.38 -4.24
C ILE A 49 7.82 -16.19 -3.13
N GLN A 50 7.38 -17.43 -2.97
CA GLN A 50 8.08 -18.43 -2.17
C GLN A 50 8.86 -19.32 -3.13
N GLU A 51 10.18 -19.42 -2.97
CA GLU A 51 10.94 -20.43 -3.70
C GLU A 51 10.54 -21.82 -3.19
N THR A 52 10.53 -22.83 -4.06
CA THR A 52 10.10 -24.21 -3.74
C THR A 52 11.04 -24.96 -2.77
N SER A 53 12.00 -24.28 -2.14
CA SER A 53 12.92 -24.88 -1.18
C SER A 53 12.45 -24.65 0.25
N ALA A 54 12.54 -25.70 1.08
CA ALA A 54 11.92 -25.79 2.41
C ALA A 54 12.40 -24.76 3.47
N SER A 55 13.27 -23.82 3.09
CA SER A 55 13.85 -22.81 3.99
C SER A 55 13.85 -21.38 3.40
N SER A 56 13.20 -21.12 2.27
CA SER A 56 13.21 -19.77 1.70
C SER A 56 12.23 -18.85 2.43
N SER A 57 12.72 -17.69 2.87
CA SER A 57 11.87 -16.56 3.26
C SER A 57 11.01 -16.12 2.09
N GLU A 58 9.77 -15.69 2.34
CA GLU A 58 8.98 -15.02 1.31
C GLU A 58 9.71 -13.76 0.83
N GLN A 59 9.82 -13.58 -0.48
CA GLN A 59 10.50 -12.41 -1.06
C GLN A 59 9.61 -11.74 -2.10
N THR A 60 9.82 -10.45 -2.30
CA THR A 60 9.16 -9.75 -3.41
C THR A 60 9.81 -10.14 -4.74
N PRO A 61 9.06 -10.07 -5.85
CA PRO A 61 9.62 -10.23 -7.19
C PRO A 61 10.87 -9.36 -7.45
N HIS A 62 10.88 -8.10 -6.98
CA HIS A 62 12.04 -7.21 -7.07
C HIS A 62 13.29 -7.76 -6.40
N GLU A 63 13.15 -8.27 -5.18
CA GLU A 63 14.26 -8.78 -4.39
C GLU A 63 14.91 -9.98 -5.08
N ILE A 64 14.09 -10.88 -5.64
CA ILE A 64 14.57 -12.03 -6.39
C ILE A 64 15.32 -11.58 -7.64
N MET A 65 14.74 -10.67 -8.43
CA MET A 65 15.38 -10.16 -9.65
C MET A 65 16.70 -9.44 -9.34
N SER A 66 16.74 -8.65 -8.27
CA SER A 66 17.95 -7.97 -7.79
C SER A 66 19.04 -8.96 -7.35
N GLN A 67 18.66 -10.05 -6.69
CA GLN A 67 19.59 -11.11 -6.32
C GLN A 67 20.16 -11.84 -7.53
N ILE A 68 19.32 -12.14 -8.54
CA ILE A 68 19.75 -12.75 -9.80
C ILE A 68 20.75 -11.83 -10.52
N LEU A 69 20.45 -10.53 -10.62
CA LEU A 69 21.37 -9.56 -11.24
C LEU A 69 22.69 -9.46 -10.47
N ASN A 70 22.66 -9.46 -9.13
CA ASN A 70 23.89 -9.46 -8.32
C ASN A 70 24.72 -10.73 -8.53
N ARG A 71 24.10 -11.91 -8.64
CA ARG A 71 24.81 -13.17 -8.97
C ARG A 71 25.41 -13.12 -10.37
N ALA A 72 24.69 -12.59 -11.35
CA ALA A 72 25.18 -12.39 -12.71
C ALA A 72 26.34 -11.38 -12.78
N LEU A 73 26.29 -10.31 -11.97
CA LEU A 73 27.38 -9.35 -11.85
C LEU A 73 28.63 -10.01 -11.26
N LYS A 74 28.49 -10.83 -10.21
CA LYS A 74 29.62 -11.62 -9.69
C LYS A 74 30.21 -12.54 -10.76
N LEU A 75 29.38 -13.24 -11.52
CA LEU A 75 29.85 -14.06 -12.66
C LEU A 75 30.61 -13.21 -13.67
N ASN A 76 30.11 -12.03 -14.03
CA ASN A 76 30.81 -11.11 -14.92
C ASN A 76 32.15 -10.62 -14.33
N LEU A 77 32.22 -10.41 -13.02
CA LEU A 77 33.45 -10.06 -12.31
C LEU A 77 34.47 -11.20 -12.26
N THR A 78 34.06 -12.48 -12.34
CA THR A 78 35.02 -13.61 -12.40
C THR A 78 35.94 -13.56 -13.63
N VAL A 79 35.47 -12.94 -14.71
CA VAL A 79 36.15 -12.82 -16.00
C VAL A 79 36.63 -11.39 -16.30
N ALA A 80 36.66 -10.55 -15.26
CA ALA A 80 37.13 -9.17 -15.34
C ALA A 80 38.51 -9.07 -16.01
N GLU A 81 38.68 -7.98 -16.75
CA GLU A 81 39.96 -7.62 -17.36
C GLU A 81 40.93 -7.10 -16.31
N GLU A 82 42.23 -7.16 -16.60
CA GLU A 82 43.28 -6.75 -15.68
C GLU A 82 43.09 -5.31 -15.14
N PRO A 83 42.71 -4.30 -15.94
CA PRO A 83 42.41 -2.96 -15.42
C PRO A 83 41.31 -2.94 -14.36
N VAL A 84 40.29 -3.80 -14.51
CA VAL A 84 39.20 -3.93 -13.54
C VAL A 84 39.69 -4.65 -12.29
N ASP A 85 40.44 -5.76 -12.45
CA ASP A 85 41.05 -6.49 -11.35
C ASP A 85 41.94 -5.57 -10.48
N VAL A 86 42.75 -4.71 -11.10
CA VAL A 86 43.64 -3.75 -10.39
C VAL A 86 42.82 -2.77 -9.54
N VAL A 87 41.81 -2.13 -10.13
CA VAL A 87 40.98 -1.14 -9.44
C VAL A 87 40.21 -1.75 -8.26
N LEU A 88 39.73 -2.99 -8.43
CA LEU A 88 38.92 -3.65 -7.41
C LEU A 88 39.76 -4.29 -6.29
N LYS A 89 41.06 -4.55 -6.50
CA LYS A 89 41.98 -5.07 -5.47
C LYS A 89 42.65 -3.97 -4.66
N ASP A 90 43.05 -2.87 -5.31
CA ASP A 90 43.78 -1.79 -4.66
C ASP A 90 42.82 -0.80 -4.01
N THR A 91 42.24 -1.23 -2.88
CA THR A 91 41.30 -0.42 -2.11
C THR A 91 41.95 0.79 -1.44
N GLU A 92 43.28 0.86 -1.40
CA GLU A 92 44.00 2.00 -0.85
C GLU A 92 44.18 3.13 -1.88
N LYS A 93 44.52 2.77 -3.12
CA LYS A 93 44.64 3.72 -4.23
C LYS A 93 43.27 4.16 -4.73
N TYR A 94 42.31 3.25 -4.86
CA TYR A 94 40.99 3.53 -5.45
C TYR A 94 39.91 3.59 -4.36
N LYS A 95 40.04 4.56 -3.44
CA LYS A 95 39.13 4.78 -2.30
C LYS A 95 37.86 5.55 -2.68
N THR A 96 37.90 6.29 -3.78
CA THR A 96 36.80 7.11 -4.27
C THR A 96 36.57 6.84 -5.75
N LYS A 97 35.36 7.12 -6.25
CA LYS A 97 35.07 7.15 -7.69
C LYS A 97 36.02 8.13 -8.40
N LYS A 98 36.33 9.26 -7.76
CA LYS A 98 37.27 10.26 -8.29
C LYS A 98 38.67 9.69 -8.52
N ASP A 99 39.14 8.79 -7.67
CA ASP A 99 40.45 8.14 -7.85
C ASP A 99 40.48 7.26 -9.11
N VAL A 100 39.35 6.59 -9.42
CA VAL A 100 39.19 5.81 -10.66
C VAL A 100 39.09 6.73 -11.88
N ASP A 101 38.31 7.80 -11.79
CA ASP A 101 38.08 8.74 -12.91
C ASP A 101 39.34 9.53 -13.29
N ASN A 102 40.22 9.80 -12.32
CA ASN A 102 41.49 10.50 -12.52
C ASN A 102 42.59 9.60 -13.13
N ASP A 103 42.42 8.28 -13.09
CA ASP A 103 43.35 7.34 -13.69
C ASP A 103 43.00 7.14 -15.17
N ALA A 104 43.78 7.76 -16.05
CA ALA A 104 43.54 7.79 -17.49
C ALA A 104 43.45 6.39 -18.11
N ASP A 105 44.17 5.42 -17.54
CA ASP A 105 44.21 4.04 -18.04
C ASP A 105 43.04 3.18 -17.53
N LYS A 106 42.34 3.63 -16.47
CA LYS A 106 41.30 2.84 -15.79
C LYS A 106 39.90 3.43 -15.91
N LYS A 107 39.75 4.76 -16.07
CA LYS A 107 38.44 5.43 -16.12
C LYS A 107 37.46 4.89 -17.17
N GLY A 108 37.96 4.35 -18.29
CA GLY A 108 37.13 3.81 -19.38
C GLY A 108 36.46 2.46 -19.07
N TYR A 109 36.94 1.74 -18.06
CA TYR A 109 36.46 0.40 -17.71
C TYR A 109 35.25 0.40 -16.79
N PHE A 110 34.95 1.53 -16.16
CA PHE A 110 33.91 1.64 -15.16
C PHE A 110 32.90 2.72 -15.52
N LYS A 111 31.61 2.43 -15.30
CA LYS A 111 30.52 3.40 -15.37
C LYS A 111 29.90 3.54 -13.99
N LEU A 112 30.65 4.14 -13.07
CA LEU A 112 30.22 4.37 -11.69
C LEU A 112 29.43 5.68 -11.63
N GLU A 113 28.25 5.66 -11.01
CA GLU A 113 27.49 6.88 -10.74
C GLU A 113 28.00 7.53 -9.45
N ASN A 114 28.30 6.73 -8.43
CA ASN A 114 28.71 7.20 -7.11
C ASN A 114 29.72 6.27 -6.41
N ASP A 115 30.19 6.68 -5.23
CA ASP A 115 31.10 5.88 -4.39
C ASP A 115 30.47 4.57 -3.90
N GLY A 116 29.15 4.54 -3.74
CA GLY A 116 28.39 3.35 -3.37
C GLY A 116 28.50 2.24 -4.42
N ASP A 117 28.43 2.56 -5.71
CA ASP A 117 28.62 1.59 -6.80
C ASP A 117 30.02 0.96 -6.76
N ARG A 118 31.04 1.78 -6.51
CA ARG A 118 32.42 1.30 -6.36
C ARG A 118 32.54 0.35 -5.17
N ASN A 119 32.03 0.77 -4.00
CA ASN A 119 32.06 -0.06 -2.79
C ASN A 119 31.35 -1.39 -3.01
N LYS A 120 30.19 -1.36 -3.67
CA LYS A 120 29.44 -2.57 -4.04
C LYS A 120 30.27 -3.48 -4.96
N LEU A 121 30.91 -2.94 -6.00
CA LEU A 121 31.76 -3.73 -6.89
C LEU A 121 32.98 -4.33 -6.18
N GLN A 122 33.65 -3.55 -5.32
CA GLN A 122 34.78 -4.04 -4.52
C GLN A 122 34.35 -5.17 -3.58
N GLN A 123 33.22 -5.01 -2.88
CA GLN A 123 32.66 -6.06 -2.02
C GLN A 123 32.30 -7.33 -2.81
N LEU A 124 31.58 -7.19 -3.94
CA LEU A 124 31.23 -8.34 -4.75
C LEU A 124 32.48 -9.04 -5.29
N TYR A 125 33.53 -8.28 -5.60
CA TYR A 125 34.78 -8.80 -6.10
C TYR A 125 35.58 -9.56 -5.03
N THR A 126 35.57 -9.11 -3.76
CA THR A 126 36.20 -9.88 -2.66
C THR A 126 35.50 -11.21 -2.42
N GLU A 127 34.17 -11.27 -2.57
CA GLU A 127 33.39 -12.52 -2.54
C GLU A 127 33.72 -13.42 -3.74
N VAL A 128 33.92 -12.85 -4.93
CA VAL A 128 34.38 -13.59 -6.12
C VAL A 128 35.78 -14.18 -5.90
N LEU A 129 36.69 -13.47 -5.23
CA LEU A 129 38.03 -13.98 -4.94
C LEU A 129 38.06 -14.96 -3.76
N GLY A 130 37.01 -15.01 -2.94
CA GLY A 130 37.02 -15.79 -1.69
C GLY A 130 37.98 -15.22 -0.64
N ALA A 131 38.19 -13.91 -0.62
CA ALA A 131 39.12 -13.26 0.31
C ALA A 131 38.73 -13.53 1.79
N SER A 132 39.72 -13.49 2.69
CA SER A 132 39.50 -13.70 4.13
C SER A 132 38.49 -12.67 4.68
N GLY A 133 37.44 -13.16 5.36
CA GLY A 133 36.35 -12.32 5.88
C GLY A 133 35.19 -12.04 4.90
N ALA A 134 35.29 -12.46 3.64
CA ALA A 134 34.19 -12.39 2.67
C ALA A 134 33.32 -13.67 2.68
N LYS A 135 32.08 -13.58 2.18
CA LYS A 135 31.23 -14.75 1.95
C LYS A 135 31.84 -15.62 0.85
N GLN A 136 32.24 -16.85 1.20
CA GLN A 136 32.98 -17.74 0.30
C GLN A 136 32.08 -18.66 -0.55
N ASP A 137 30.77 -18.72 -0.29
CA ASP A 137 29.85 -19.63 -1.00
C ASP A 137 29.97 -19.50 -2.52
N PHE A 138 30.09 -18.26 -3.01
CA PHE A 138 30.23 -18.00 -4.44
C PHE A 138 31.56 -18.57 -4.98
N SER A 139 32.69 -18.23 -4.35
CA SER A 139 33.98 -18.68 -4.86
C SER A 139 34.17 -20.19 -4.75
N GLN A 140 33.62 -20.81 -3.71
CA GLN A 140 33.62 -22.26 -3.54
C GLN A 140 32.73 -22.97 -4.56
N THR A 141 31.58 -22.38 -4.90
CA THR A 141 30.64 -22.92 -5.91
C THR A 141 31.25 -22.87 -7.31
N TYR A 142 31.79 -21.72 -7.70
CA TYR A 142 32.27 -21.47 -9.07
C TYR A 142 33.78 -21.68 -9.26
N LYS A 143 34.49 -22.12 -8.20
CA LYS A 143 35.94 -22.42 -8.20
C LYS A 143 36.78 -21.24 -8.71
N THR A 144 36.54 -20.06 -8.17
CA THR A 144 37.25 -18.82 -8.51
C THR A 144 38.39 -18.53 -7.54
N PRO A 145 39.43 -17.76 -7.94
CA PRO A 145 39.61 -17.10 -9.24
C PRO A 145 39.94 -18.08 -10.39
N LEU A 146 39.46 -17.75 -11.59
CA LEU A 146 39.74 -18.52 -12.81
C LEU A 146 41.15 -18.21 -13.36
N SER A 147 41.75 -19.16 -14.06
CA SER A 147 43.00 -18.93 -14.80
C SER A 147 42.80 -17.90 -15.93
N ALA A 148 43.88 -17.24 -16.35
CA ALA A 148 43.82 -16.22 -17.42
C ALA A 148 43.22 -16.76 -18.73
N VAL A 149 43.54 -18.01 -19.07
CA VAL A 149 43.00 -18.70 -20.27
C VAL A 149 41.48 -18.87 -20.16
N HIS A 150 40.98 -19.34 -19.01
CA HIS A 150 39.53 -19.49 -18.79
C HIS A 150 38.81 -18.14 -18.75
N LYS A 151 39.41 -17.12 -18.10
CA LYS A 151 38.87 -15.76 -18.12
C LYS A 151 38.70 -15.26 -19.55
N ALA A 152 39.73 -15.39 -20.39
CA ALA A 152 39.69 -14.94 -21.77
C ALA A 152 38.61 -15.67 -22.60
N ALA A 153 38.49 -16.99 -22.44
CA ALA A 153 37.49 -17.79 -23.17
C ALA A 153 36.04 -17.46 -22.76
N LEU A 154 35.82 -17.15 -21.48
CA LEU A 154 34.47 -16.93 -20.93
C LEU A 154 34.02 -15.46 -20.93
N ARG A 155 34.95 -14.51 -21.15
CA ARG A 155 34.66 -13.07 -21.05
C ARG A 155 33.51 -12.63 -21.93
N THR A 156 33.60 -12.86 -23.24
CA THR A 156 32.57 -12.44 -24.20
C THR A 156 31.20 -13.08 -23.93
N PRO A 157 31.08 -14.41 -23.75
CA PRO A 157 29.76 -15.01 -23.50
C PRO A 157 29.15 -14.55 -22.17
N ILE A 158 29.93 -14.43 -21.09
CA ILE A 158 29.41 -13.95 -19.80
C ILE A 158 29.00 -12.48 -19.88
N ALA A 159 29.80 -11.63 -20.52
CA ALA A 159 29.45 -10.22 -20.71
C ALA A 159 28.15 -10.05 -21.52
N HIS A 160 27.92 -10.89 -22.53
CA HIS A 160 26.69 -10.90 -23.30
C HIS A 160 25.48 -11.27 -22.43
N LEU A 161 25.58 -12.35 -21.64
CA LEU A 161 24.51 -12.79 -20.73
C LEU A 161 24.23 -11.75 -19.64
N TYR A 162 25.27 -11.16 -19.05
CA TYR A 162 25.12 -10.10 -18.06
C TYR A 162 24.39 -8.88 -18.64
N LYS A 163 24.77 -8.45 -19.85
CA LYS A 163 24.08 -7.34 -20.53
C LYS A 163 22.60 -7.66 -20.77
N LYS A 164 22.27 -8.88 -21.19
CA LYS A 164 20.88 -9.32 -21.39
C LYS A 164 20.08 -9.33 -20.08
N LEU A 165 20.68 -9.81 -18.99
CA LEU A 165 20.05 -9.77 -17.67
C LEU A 165 19.87 -8.34 -17.16
N LEU A 166 20.81 -7.44 -17.43
CA LEU A 166 20.68 -6.02 -17.09
C LEU A 166 19.53 -5.35 -17.87
N GLU A 167 19.39 -5.65 -19.17
CA GLU A 167 18.27 -5.19 -20.00
C GLU A 167 16.92 -5.69 -19.44
N ILE A 168 16.84 -6.97 -19.06
CA ILE A 168 15.63 -7.56 -18.45
C ILE A 168 15.33 -6.93 -17.10
N HIS A 169 16.32 -6.81 -16.22
CA HIS A 169 16.15 -6.19 -14.90
C HIS A 169 15.67 -4.74 -15.03
N THR A 170 16.26 -3.96 -15.94
CA THR A 170 15.84 -2.56 -16.18
C THR A 170 14.38 -2.49 -16.62
N LYS A 171 13.96 -3.37 -17.53
CA LYS A 171 12.56 -3.45 -17.94
C LYS A 171 11.66 -3.86 -16.77
N PHE A 172 12.05 -4.89 -16.03
CA PHE A 172 11.31 -5.38 -14.87
C PHE A 172 11.11 -4.28 -13.82
N SER A 173 12.16 -3.55 -13.44
CA SER A 173 12.06 -2.45 -12.48
C SER A 173 11.15 -1.33 -12.96
N LYS A 174 11.12 -1.05 -14.27
CA LYS A 174 10.20 -0.07 -14.85
C LYS A 174 8.75 -0.55 -14.78
N ASP A 175 8.50 -1.80 -15.18
CA ASP A 175 7.15 -2.38 -15.18
C ASP A 175 6.60 -2.46 -13.73
N GLU A 176 7.45 -2.76 -12.76
CA GLU A 176 7.09 -2.77 -11.33
C GLU A 176 6.79 -1.37 -10.78
N GLN A 177 7.58 -0.36 -11.13
CA GLN A 177 7.27 1.03 -10.75
C GLN A 177 5.93 1.48 -11.32
N GLN A 178 5.62 1.08 -12.55
CA GLN A 178 4.31 1.35 -13.16
C GLN A 178 3.19 0.64 -12.40
N LEU A 179 3.37 -0.64 -12.07
CA LEU A 179 2.39 -1.41 -11.29
C LEU A 179 2.10 -0.75 -9.94
N ILE A 180 3.14 -0.35 -9.19
CA ILE A 180 2.99 0.33 -7.90
C ILE A 180 2.19 1.64 -8.06
N SER A 181 2.44 2.40 -9.13
CA SER A 181 1.70 3.62 -9.43
C SER A 181 0.24 3.33 -9.75
N ASP A 182 -0.03 2.34 -10.61
CA ASP A 182 -1.38 1.95 -11.03
C ASP A 182 -2.20 1.42 -9.85
N GLU A 183 -1.58 0.61 -8.98
CA GLU A 183 -2.20 0.13 -7.75
C GLU A 183 -2.55 1.29 -6.81
N LYS A 184 -1.65 2.27 -6.64
CA LYS A 184 -1.93 3.47 -5.84
C LYS A 184 -3.11 4.26 -6.40
N GLU A 185 -3.16 4.48 -7.71
CA GLU A 185 -4.26 5.19 -8.35
C GLU A 185 -5.59 4.44 -8.18
N ALA A 186 -5.58 3.12 -8.41
CA ALA A 186 -6.74 2.27 -8.21
C ALA A 186 -7.23 2.32 -6.76
N ARG A 187 -6.32 2.23 -5.78
CA ARG A 187 -6.64 2.37 -4.35
C ARG A 187 -7.32 3.70 -4.05
N LEU A 188 -6.80 4.81 -4.58
CA LEU A 188 -7.39 6.13 -4.38
C LEU A 188 -8.82 6.22 -4.94
N LYS A 189 -9.07 5.62 -6.11
CA LYS A 189 -10.44 5.55 -6.68
C LYS A 189 -11.39 4.70 -5.83
N LEU A 190 -10.91 3.59 -5.27
CA LEU A 190 -11.72 2.76 -4.36
C LEU A 190 -12.04 3.51 -3.05
N ILE A 191 -11.08 4.27 -2.52
CA ILE A 191 -11.27 5.12 -1.33
C ILE A 191 -12.28 6.24 -1.62
N GLU A 192 -12.19 6.87 -2.79
CA GLU A 192 -13.14 7.88 -3.25
C GLU A 192 -14.55 7.29 -3.37
N ALA A 193 -14.70 6.10 -3.97
CA ALA A 193 -15.99 5.42 -4.03
C ALA A 193 -16.53 5.05 -2.64
N ALA A 194 -15.65 4.71 -1.68
CA ALA A 194 -16.04 4.35 -0.33
C ALA A 194 -16.48 5.56 0.51
N GLY A 195 -15.74 6.67 0.46
CA GLY A 195 -15.87 7.79 1.40
C GLY A 195 -15.77 9.19 0.80
N GLY A 196 -15.74 9.32 -0.52
CA GLY A 196 -15.72 10.59 -1.24
C GLY A 196 -14.33 11.22 -1.41
N GLU A 197 -14.29 12.34 -2.12
CA GLU A 197 -13.07 13.05 -2.53
C GLU A 197 -12.22 13.53 -1.35
N GLN A 198 -12.85 13.92 -0.24
CA GLN A 198 -12.14 14.37 0.96
C GLN A 198 -11.33 13.23 1.59
N LEU A 199 -11.90 12.02 1.67
CA LEU A 199 -11.19 10.86 2.19
C LEU A 199 -10.03 10.46 1.27
N LYS A 200 -10.25 10.48 -0.05
CA LYS A 200 -9.19 10.27 -1.03
C LYS A 200 -8.05 11.28 -0.88
N THR A 201 -8.38 12.57 -0.71
CA THR A 201 -7.39 13.64 -0.51
C THR A 201 -6.57 13.40 0.76
N ALA A 202 -7.24 13.04 1.87
CA ALA A 202 -6.56 12.71 3.13
C ALA A 202 -5.65 11.47 3.01
N ALA A 203 -5.98 10.53 2.12
CA ALA A 203 -5.20 9.32 1.88
C ALA A 203 -4.07 9.47 0.85
N ALA A 204 -4.06 10.53 0.03
CA ALA A 204 -3.21 10.65 -1.16
C ALA A 204 -1.71 10.45 -0.90
N ASP A 205 -1.21 10.98 0.22
CA ASP A 205 0.21 10.95 0.54
C ASP A 205 0.63 9.69 1.30
N THR A 206 -0.32 8.99 1.93
CA THR A 206 -0.02 7.87 2.84
C THR A 206 -0.42 6.51 2.27
N VAL A 207 -1.34 6.47 1.30
CA VAL A 207 -1.84 5.22 0.76
C VAL A 207 -0.86 4.55 -0.19
N THR A 208 -0.80 3.25 -0.05
CA THR A 208 -0.12 2.27 -0.89
C THR A 208 -1.09 1.11 -1.13
N ALA A 209 -0.69 0.11 -1.93
CA ALA A 209 -1.50 -1.09 -2.14
C ALA A 209 -1.89 -1.78 -0.81
N ILE A 210 -0.95 -1.86 0.13
CA ILE A 210 -1.05 -2.69 1.33
C ILE A 210 -1.40 -1.93 2.61
N THR A 211 -1.46 -0.59 2.56
CA THR A 211 -1.79 0.21 3.75
C THR A 211 -3.30 0.25 3.99
N PRO A 212 -3.72 0.28 5.27
CA PRO A 212 -5.11 0.53 5.63
C PRO A 212 -5.57 1.90 5.11
N VAL A 213 -6.84 1.98 4.72
CA VAL A 213 -7.49 3.27 4.44
C VAL A 213 -7.61 4.05 5.76
N PRO A 214 -7.41 5.37 5.76
CA PRO A 214 -7.68 6.21 6.93
C PRO A 214 -9.12 6.05 7.42
N ASP A 215 -9.33 6.18 8.73
CA ASP A 215 -10.68 6.26 9.27
C ASP A 215 -11.38 7.55 8.80
N ILE A 216 -12.70 7.49 8.60
CA ILE A 216 -13.49 8.68 8.28
C ILE A 216 -13.61 9.51 9.56
N THR A 217 -13.35 10.80 9.46
CA THR A 217 -13.50 11.79 10.52
C THR A 217 -14.66 12.72 10.19
N THR A 218 -14.97 13.67 11.08
CA THR A 218 -15.96 14.72 10.81
C THR A 218 -15.64 15.54 9.56
N GLU A 219 -14.35 15.75 9.26
CA GLU A 219 -13.87 16.55 8.13
C GLU A 219 -13.91 15.77 6.81
N THR A 220 -13.69 14.46 6.86
CA THR A 220 -13.69 13.59 5.67
C THR A 220 -15.03 12.90 5.44
N LEU A 221 -15.99 13.04 6.36
CA LEU A 221 -17.35 12.53 6.20
C LEU A 221 -17.99 13.14 4.93
N PRO A 222 -18.44 12.32 3.97
CA PRO A 222 -19.09 12.80 2.75
C PRO A 222 -20.55 13.18 2.99
N TRP A 223 -20.77 14.11 3.92
CA TRP A 223 -22.09 14.57 4.37
C TRP A 223 -22.15 16.09 4.39
N ASP A 224 -23.23 16.67 3.88
CA ASP A 224 -23.45 18.11 3.92
C ASP A 224 -23.97 18.49 5.32
N PRO A 225 -23.19 19.24 6.12
CA PRO A 225 -23.57 19.57 7.49
C PRO A 225 -24.75 20.55 7.58
N SER A 226 -25.10 21.21 6.47
CA SER A 226 -26.23 22.14 6.41
C SER A 226 -27.57 21.46 6.15
N GLY A 227 -27.56 20.22 5.65
CA GLY A 227 -28.74 19.41 5.36
C GLY A 227 -29.05 18.39 6.44
N ASP A 228 -30.34 18.13 6.67
CA ASP A 228 -30.77 16.95 7.42
C ASP A 228 -30.69 15.68 6.55
N ARG A 229 -31.02 14.53 7.15
CA ARG A 229 -31.01 13.24 6.44
C ARG A 229 -31.88 13.27 5.19
N ASP A 230 -33.09 13.81 5.26
CA ASP A 230 -34.00 13.79 4.12
C ASP A 230 -33.48 14.70 3.01
N ALA A 231 -32.91 15.86 3.35
CA ALA A 231 -32.30 16.76 2.38
C ALA A 231 -31.07 16.15 1.69
N ASN A 232 -30.23 15.43 2.44
CA ASN A 232 -29.03 14.79 1.87
C ASN A 232 -29.34 13.50 1.10
N CYS A 233 -30.50 12.87 1.37
CA CYS A 233 -30.93 11.60 0.79
C CYS A 233 -32.12 11.70 -0.17
N ALA A 234 -32.60 12.91 -0.48
CA ALA A 234 -33.82 13.13 -1.27
C ALA A 234 -33.72 12.59 -2.71
N ALA A 235 -32.54 12.74 -3.33
CA ALA A 235 -32.27 12.24 -4.67
C ALA A 235 -30.78 11.89 -4.78
N ALA A 236 -30.50 10.77 -5.44
CA ALA A 236 -29.15 10.50 -5.91
C ALA A 236 -28.80 11.50 -7.02
N GLY A 237 -27.57 12.01 -7.02
CA GLY A 237 -27.11 12.90 -8.08
C GLY A 237 -25.65 13.30 -7.89
N ASP A 238 -25.14 14.09 -8.84
CA ASP A 238 -23.70 14.38 -8.96
C ASP A 238 -23.20 15.46 -7.98
N THR A 239 -24.02 15.80 -6.97
CA THR A 239 -23.72 16.87 -6.03
C THR A 239 -22.92 16.32 -4.86
N LYS A 240 -21.72 16.87 -4.67
CA LYS A 240 -20.83 16.55 -3.53
C LYS A 240 -21.60 16.43 -2.21
N ASN A 241 -21.28 15.40 -1.43
CA ASN A 241 -21.85 15.12 -0.11
C ASN A 241 -23.36 14.81 -0.10
N LYS A 242 -23.95 14.39 -1.23
CA LYS A 242 -25.32 13.89 -1.33
C LYS A 242 -25.34 12.39 -1.67
N ALA A 243 -26.52 11.77 -1.54
CA ALA A 243 -26.70 10.36 -1.90
C ALA A 243 -26.20 10.06 -3.32
N GLY A 244 -25.64 8.86 -3.52
CA GLY A 244 -25.05 8.37 -4.76
C GLY A 244 -23.60 8.76 -5.01
N MET A 245 -23.01 9.67 -4.22
CA MET A 245 -21.64 10.15 -4.44
C MET A 245 -20.55 9.32 -3.74
N ALA A 246 -20.90 8.66 -2.64
CA ALA A 246 -20.00 7.78 -1.91
C ALA A 246 -20.83 6.72 -1.18
N LEU A 247 -20.30 5.50 -1.10
CA LEU A 247 -20.97 4.40 -0.42
C LEU A 247 -21.26 4.73 1.05
N ALA A 248 -20.35 5.43 1.73
CA ALA A 248 -20.59 5.90 3.09
C ALA A 248 -21.85 6.77 3.18
N THR A 249 -22.07 7.71 2.26
CA THR A 249 -23.29 8.55 2.23
C THR A 249 -24.55 7.72 2.04
N ASP A 250 -24.52 6.76 1.12
CA ASP A 250 -25.65 5.85 0.87
C ASP A 250 -25.96 4.96 2.08
N MET A 251 -24.92 4.48 2.76
CA MET A 251 -25.07 3.76 4.02
C MET A 251 -25.74 4.62 5.09
N LEU A 252 -25.39 5.91 5.24
CA LEU A 252 -26.05 6.82 6.18
C LEU A 252 -27.53 7.02 5.81
N CYS A 253 -27.85 7.16 4.51
CA CYS A 253 -29.22 7.33 4.03
C CYS A 253 -30.13 6.15 4.36
N ILE A 254 -29.61 4.92 4.25
CA ILE A 254 -30.38 3.70 4.54
C ILE A 254 -30.41 3.39 6.05
N CYS A 255 -29.31 3.65 6.77
CA CYS A 255 -29.17 3.25 8.17
C CYS A 255 -29.80 4.24 9.18
N PHE A 256 -29.87 5.53 8.87
CA PHE A 256 -30.47 6.52 9.79
C PHE A 256 -31.98 6.63 9.60
N ALA A 257 -32.75 6.32 10.66
CA ALA A 257 -34.15 6.68 10.74
C ALA A 257 -34.29 8.17 11.12
N LYS A 258 -35.23 8.89 10.50
CA LYS A 258 -35.61 10.24 10.94
C LYS A 258 -36.13 10.17 12.38
N LYS A 259 -35.60 11.03 13.25
CA LYS A 259 -36.21 11.28 14.57
C LYS A 259 -37.58 11.91 14.32
N LYS A 260 -38.68 11.14 14.39
CA LYS A 260 -40.01 11.74 14.54
C LYS A 260 -39.99 12.47 15.89
N LEU A 261 -39.94 13.80 15.87
CA LEU A 261 -40.37 14.59 17.02
C LEU A 261 -41.81 14.15 17.30
N ARG A 262 -42.01 13.28 18.30
CA ARG A 262 -43.31 13.18 18.94
C ARG A 262 -43.54 14.56 19.54
N SER A 263 -44.45 15.32 18.95
CA SER A 263 -45.11 16.39 19.69
C SER A 263 -45.73 15.73 20.91
N HIS A 264 -45.06 15.85 22.05
CA HIS A 264 -45.74 15.69 23.32
C HIS A 264 -46.78 16.81 23.36
N VAL A 265 -48.00 16.49 22.92
CA VAL A 265 -49.19 17.11 23.48
C VAL A 265 -49.06 16.88 24.98
N LEU A 266 -48.67 17.94 25.70
CA LEU A 266 -48.61 17.93 27.14
C LEU A 266 -50.00 17.53 27.65
N PRO A 267 -50.14 16.51 28.52
CA PRO A 267 -51.38 16.30 29.23
C PRO A 267 -51.59 17.51 30.15
N ASN A 268 -52.57 18.31 29.75
CA ASN A 268 -53.40 19.21 30.54
C ASN A 268 -53.13 19.19 32.06
N LEU A 269 -52.38 20.17 32.56
CA LEU A 269 -52.31 20.47 33.99
C LEU A 269 -53.45 21.42 34.34
N SER A 270 -54.52 20.84 34.89
CA SER A 270 -55.64 21.54 35.50
C SER A 270 -55.21 22.33 36.74
N PRO A 271 -55.81 23.52 37.01
CA PRO A 271 -56.02 23.99 38.36
C PRO A 271 -57.52 24.02 38.69
N TYR A 272 -57.87 23.31 39.75
CA TYR A 272 -59.00 23.49 40.67
C TYR A 272 -60.05 24.57 40.33
N HIS A 273 -61.31 24.14 40.16
CA HIS A 273 -62.45 24.79 40.83
C HIS A 273 -63.66 23.84 40.99
N HIS A 274 -64.16 23.81 42.23
CA HIS A 274 -65.51 23.48 42.72
C HIS A 274 -66.24 22.18 42.32
N ARG A 275 -66.40 21.31 43.34
CA ARG A 275 -67.57 20.40 43.50
C ARG A 275 -68.88 21.20 43.54
N PRO A 276 -70.00 20.63 43.05
CA PRO A 276 -70.91 19.91 43.95
C PRO A 276 -71.52 18.58 43.42
N ARG A 277 -71.66 17.65 44.39
CA ARG A 277 -72.71 16.64 44.68
C ARG A 277 -73.61 15.97 43.60
N LEU A 278 -73.81 14.66 43.88
CA LEU A 278 -74.97 13.76 43.64
C LEU A 278 -75.18 13.35 42.16
N SER A 279 -75.42 12.10 41.78
CA SER A 279 -76.28 11.05 42.33
C SER A 279 -75.86 9.66 41.81
N GLN A 280 -76.23 8.62 42.56
CA GLN A 280 -76.21 7.20 42.22
C GLN A 280 -76.86 6.88 40.86
N ALA A 281 -76.40 5.82 40.18
CA ALA A 281 -77.17 4.58 39.99
C ALA A 281 -76.38 3.56 39.16
N SER A 282 -76.43 2.33 39.66
CA SER A 282 -76.03 1.05 39.07
C SER A 282 -76.84 0.68 37.82
N LEU A 283 -76.16 0.17 36.80
CA LEU A 283 -76.33 -1.15 36.18
C LEU A 283 -75.12 -1.45 35.29
#